data_AF-A0A2A7ATE9-F1
#
_entry.id   AF-A0A2A7ATE9-F1
#
_cell.length_a   1.000
_cell.length_b   1.000
_cell.length_c   1.000
_cell.angle_alpha   90.00
_cell.angle_beta   90.00
_cell.angle_gamma   90.00
#
_symmetry.space_group_name_H-M   'P 1'
#
loop_
_entity.id
_entity.type
_entity.pdbx_description
1 polymer ?
#
loop_
_entity_poly.entity_id
_entity_poly.type
_entity_poly.pdbx_seq_one_letter_code
_entity_poly.pdbx_strand_id
1 'polypeptide(L)'
;MDNRSTDMMNDAIDLCSCYEPICEPPVNLLEEWQDSEYAGPEPTLENTSYYVKEPDGTLYFYCGNTKIKMTEHFAENGKSVGTLLEDVIQYSANRCA
;
A
#
# COMPACT_ATOMS: atom_id res chain seq x y z
N MET A 1 -22.65 -34.82 7.84
CA MET A 1 -22.66 -33.91 9.00
C MET A 1 -21.35 -33.18 8.94
N ASP A 2 -21.45 -31.95 8.43
CA ASP A 2 -20.40 -31.02 8.12
C ASP A 2 -19.55 -30.66 9.35
N ASN A 3 -18.25 -30.46 9.12
CA ASN A 3 -17.54 -29.34 9.69
C ASN A 3 -16.25 -29.10 8.89
N ARG A 4 -16.43 -28.54 7.70
CA ARG A 4 -15.34 -27.93 6.93
C ARG A 4 -15.01 -26.63 7.67
N SER A 5 -14.00 -26.63 8.55
CA SER A 5 -13.49 -25.41 9.17
C SER A 5 -12.95 -24.52 8.06
N THR A 6 -13.76 -23.58 7.60
CA THR A 6 -13.40 -22.52 6.66
C THR A 6 -12.90 -21.30 7.42
N ASP A 7 -11.99 -21.50 8.37
CA ASP A 7 -11.42 -20.46 9.23
C ASP A 7 -9.96 -20.17 8.82
N MET A 8 -9.68 -19.97 7.53
CA MET A 8 -8.31 -19.67 7.07
C MET A 8 -8.19 -18.51 6.09
N MET A 9 -9.22 -17.69 5.84
CA MET A 9 -9.09 -16.52 4.96
C MET A 9 -10.09 -15.41 5.32
N ASN A 10 -10.01 -14.88 6.53
CA ASN A 10 -10.68 -13.62 6.88
C ASN A 10 -9.84 -12.82 7.89
N ASP A 11 -8.52 -12.87 7.74
CA ASP A 11 -7.65 -11.87 8.34
C ASP A 11 -7.92 -10.58 7.56
N ALA A 12 -8.87 -9.79 8.07
CA ALA A 12 -9.11 -8.45 7.58
C ALA A 12 -7.76 -7.74 7.51
N ILE A 13 -7.44 -7.13 6.36
CA ILE A 13 -6.21 -6.36 6.18
C ILE A 13 -6.15 -5.35 7.32
N ASP A 14 -5.22 -5.57 8.25
CA ASP A 14 -4.99 -4.63 9.35
C ASP A 14 -4.28 -3.41 8.77
N LEU A 15 -5.09 -2.44 8.35
CA LEU A 15 -4.62 -1.17 7.80
C LEU A 15 -3.70 -0.42 8.79
N CYS A 16 -3.82 -0.69 10.10
CA CYS A 16 -2.96 -0.10 11.11
C CYS A 16 -1.57 -0.73 11.15
N SER A 17 -1.41 -1.97 10.70
CA SER A 17 -0.10 -2.62 10.56
C SER A 17 0.73 -2.08 9.39
N CYS A 18 0.08 -1.46 8.39
CA CYS A 18 0.72 -0.83 7.23
C CYS A 18 1.15 0.62 7.50
N TYR A 19 0.72 1.21 8.62
CA TYR A 19 1.01 2.58 8.99
C TYR A 19 2.34 2.65 9.75
N GLU A 20 3.41 2.95 9.03
CA GLU A 20 4.69 3.33 9.63
C GLU A 20 4.79 4.86 9.64
N PRO A 21 4.49 5.54 10.76
CA PRO A 21 4.68 6.98 10.82
C PRO A 21 6.15 7.30 10.51
N ILE A 22 6.38 8.32 9.68
CA ILE A 22 7.72 8.88 9.49
C ILE A 22 8.10 9.51 10.83
N CYS A 23 8.80 8.76 11.69
CA CYS A 23 9.17 9.28 13.01
C CYS A 23 10.16 10.44 12.90
N GLU A 24 10.97 10.49 11.84
CA GLU A 24 11.89 11.60 11.56
C GLU A 24 11.92 11.91 10.06
N PRO A 25 11.39 13.06 9.62
CA PRO A 25 11.50 13.48 8.22
C PRO A 25 12.95 13.79 7.84
N PRO A 26 13.33 13.65 6.56
CA PRO A 26 14.62 14.11 6.07
C PRO A 26 14.90 15.57 6.45
N VAL A 27 16.16 15.90 6.80
CA VAL A 27 16.55 17.23 7.32
C VAL A 27 16.18 18.38 6.39
N ASN A 28 16.29 18.19 5.08
CA ASN A 28 15.89 19.20 4.10
C ASN A 28 14.37 19.49 4.13
N LEU A 29 13.57 18.51 4.51
CA LEU A 29 12.11 18.63 4.64
C LEU A 29 11.74 19.35 5.94
N LEU A 30 12.54 19.18 7.00
CA LEU A 30 12.36 19.88 8.27
C LEU A 30 12.60 21.38 8.16
N GLU A 31 13.57 21.81 7.35
CA GLU A 31 13.80 23.24 7.07
C GLU A 31 12.61 23.85 6.30
N GLU A 32 12.08 23.13 5.31
CA GLU A 32 10.91 23.53 4.53
C GLU A 32 9.64 23.65 5.41
N TRP A 33 9.46 22.76 6.38
CA TRP A 33 8.29 22.78 7.28
C TRP A 33 8.40 23.80 8.43
N GLN A 34 9.62 24.25 8.75
CA GLN A 34 9.86 25.30 9.76
C GLN A 34 9.67 26.71 9.20
N ASP A 35 9.58 26.85 7.88
CA ASP A 35 9.24 28.11 7.25
C ASP A 35 7.73 28.38 7.40
N SER A 36 7.37 29.09 8.47
CA SER A 36 5.98 29.47 8.77
C SER A 36 5.33 30.35 7.70
N GLU A 37 6.12 30.85 6.74
CA GLU A 37 5.68 31.70 5.63
C GLU A 37 5.57 30.93 4.30
N TYR A 38 5.91 29.64 4.29
CA TYR A 38 5.81 28.79 3.10
C TYR A 38 4.35 28.49 2.74
N ALA A 39 3.75 29.40 1.97
CA ALA A 39 2.49 29.18 1.25
C ALA A 39 2.74 28.34 -0.02
N GLY A 40 3.42 27.21 0.13
CA GLY A 40 3.56 26.22 -0.95
C GLY A 40 2.20 25.86 -1.55
N PRO A 41 2.17 25.27 -2.76
CA PRO A 41 0.91 24.83 -3.33
C PRO A 41 0.19 23.92 -2.34
N GLU A 42 -1.14 24.07 -2.22
CA GLU A 42 -1.91 23.21 -1.33
C GLU A 42 -1.54 21.75 -1.60
N PRO A 43 -1.28 20.95 -0.55
CA PRO A 43 -0.87 19.57 -0.72
C PRO A 43 -2.03 18.82 -1.38
N THR A 44 -1.81 18.44 -2.63
CA THR A 44 -2.66 17.56 -3.43
C THR A 44 -2.02 16.19 -3.50
N LEU A 45 -2.81 15.17 -3.84
CA LEU A 45 -2.28 13.83 -4.06
C LEU A 45 -1.16 13.82 -5.12
N GLU A 46 -1.27 14.64 -6.16
CA GLU A 46 -0.31 14.66 -7.27
C GLU A 46 1.02 15.32 -6.92
N ASN A 47 1.03 16.33 -6.04
CA ASN A 47 2.23 17.09 -5.69
C ASN A 47 2.90 16.64 -4.37
N THR A 48 2.20 15.84 -3.55
CA THR A 48 2.75 15.32 -2.28
C THR A 48 2.97 13.81 -2.27
N SER A 49 2.62 13.11 -3.35
CA SER A 49 2.83 11.68 -3.43
C SER A 49 4.01 11.27 -4.30
N TYR A 50 4.81 10.33 -3.80
CA TYR A 50 5.94 9.77 -4.52
C TYR A 50 6.29 8.36 -4.02
N TYR A 51 6.98 7.58 -4.85
CA TYR A 51 7.41 6.23 -4.53
C TYR A 51 8.91 6.20 -4.27
N VAL A 52 9.33 5.53 -3.19
CA VAL A 52 10.75 5.35 -2.84
C VAL A 52 11.04 3.87 -2.66
N LYS A 53 12.11 3.38 -3.29
CA LYS A 53 12.68 2.07 -2.99
C LYS A 53 13.85 2.24 -2.03
N GLU A 54 13.74 1.69 -0.82
CA GLU A 54 14.80 1.73 0.19
C GLU A 54 15.94 0.75 -0.14
N PRO A 55 17.14 0.88 0.48
CA PRO A 55 18.29 0.03 0.18
C PRO A 55 18.06 -1.48 0.41
N ASP A 56 17.12 -1.83 1.26
CA ASP A 56 16.69 -3.21 1.52
C ASP A 56 15.79 -3.80 0.40
N GLY A 57 15.42 -2.97 -0.59
CA GLY A 57 14.56 -3.33 -1.71
C GLY A 57 13.07 -3.09 -1.47
N THR A 58 12.66 -2.68 -0.26
CA THR A 58 11.27 -2.39 0.08
C THR A 58 10.80 -1.14 -0.67
N LEU A 59 9.61 -1.23 -1.28
CA LEU A 59 8.94 -0.08 -1.90
C LEU A 59 8.02 0.60 -0.88
N TYR A 60 8.06 1.93 -0.83
CA TYR A 60 7.16 2.74 -0.01
C TYR A 60 6.45 3.78 -0.87
N PHE A 61 5.18 4.03 -0.54
CA PHE A 61 4.40 5.15 -1.03
C PHE A 61 4.38 6.25 0.03
N TYR A 62 4.82 7.44 -0.34
CA TYR A 62 4.76 8.63 0.50
C TYR A 62 3.61 9.50 0.03
N CYS A 63 2.85 10.08 0.96
CA CYS A 63 1.82 11.09 0.69
C CYS A 63 1.78 12.07 1.86
N GLY A 64 2.32 13.27 1.67
CA GLY A 64 2.55 14.23 2.76
C GLY A 64 3.40 13.62 3.86
N ASN A 65 2.88 13.57 5.09
CA ASN A 65 3.60 13.03 6.26
C ASN A 65 3.35 11.54 6.48
N THR A 66 2.68 10.88 5.55
CA THR A 66 2.33 9.46 5.62
C THR A 66 3.29 8.65 4.77
N LYS A 67 3.94 7.66 5.38
CA LYS A 67 4.70 6.61 4.69
C LYS A 67 3.92 5.31 4.79
N ILE A 68 3.60 4.73 3.64
CA ILE A 68 2.90 3.45 3.53
C ILE A 68 3.84 2.46 2.89
N LYS A 69 4.14 1.37 3.60
CA LYS A 69 4.92 0.28 3.04
C LYS A 69 4.11 -0.41 1.95
N MET A 70 4.65 -0.43 0.73
CA MET A 70 4.10 -1.21 -0.37
C MET A 70 4.61 -2.64 -0.25
N THR A 71 4.03 -3.42 0.66
CA THR A 71 4.17 -4.86 0.68
C THR A 71 3.11 -5.48 -0.20
N GLU A 72 3.53 -6.19 -1.24
CA GLU A 72 2.63 -7.11 -1.91
C GLU A 72 2.34 -8.28 -0.94
N HIS A 73 1.09 -8.42 -0.49
CA HIS A 73 0.67 -9.44 0.49
C HIS A 73 0.39 -10.82 -0.15
N PHE A 74 0.95 -11.10 -1.34
CA PHE A 74 0.87 -12.46 -1.88
C PHE A 74 1.89 -13.33 -1.18
N ALA A 75 1.50 -14.58 -0.90
CA ALA A 75 2.46 -15.59 -0.50
C ALA A 75 3.60 -15.63 -1.54
N GLU A 76 4.83 -15.92 -1.11
CA GLU A 76 6.00 -16.02 -2.02
C GLU A 76 5.76 -17.01 -3.17
N ASN A 77 4.90 -18.02 -2.92
CA ASN A 77 4.44 -19.01 -3.91
C ASN A 77 2.96 -18.82 -4.29
N GLY A 78 2.39 -17.66 -4.00
CA GLY A 78 1.01 -17.29 -4.29
C GLY A 78 0.81 -16.88 -5.75
N LYS A 79 -0.46 -16.80 -6.16
CA LYS A 79 -0.82 -16.24 -7.46
C LYS A 79 -0.54 -14.75 -7.46
N SER A 80 0.10 -14.25 -8.51
CA SER A 80 0.24 -12.81 -8.74
C SER A 80 -1.14 -12.15 -8.90
N VAL A 81 -1.22 -10.83 -8.69
CA VAL A 81 -2.46 -10.08 -8.95
C VAL A 81 -2.95 -10.26 -10.40
N GLY A 82 -2.04 -10.33 -11.38
CA GLY A 82 -2.39 -10.56 -12.79
C GLY A 82 -3.08 -11.91 -12.98
N THR A 83 -2.53 -12.97 -12.38
CA THR A 83 -3.12 -14.31 -12.41
C THR A 83 -4.50 -14.36 -11.73
N LEU A 84 -4.68 -13.64 -10.63
CA LEU A 84 -5.97 -13.55 -9.95
C LEU A 84 -7.02 -12.82 -10.82
N LEU A 85 -6.62 -11.77 -11.53
CA LEU A 85 -7.50 -11.06 -12.45
C LEU A 85 -7.93 -11.96 -13.62
N GLU A 86 -7.00 -12.73 -14.18
CA GLU A 86 -7.30 -13.71 -15.23
C GLU A 86 -8.32 -14.76 -14.74
N ASP A 87 -8.12 -15.31 -13.54
CA ASP A 87 -9.05 -16.29 -12.95
C ASP A 87 -10.46 -15.71 -12.78
N VAL A 88 -10.58 -14.46 -12.31
CA VAL A 88 -11.86 -13.78 -12.12
C VAL A 88 -12.56 -13.55 -13.46
N ILE A 89 -11.83 -13.07 -14.48
CA ILE A 89 -12.37 -12.87 -15.83
C ILE A 89 -12.89 -14.21 -16.36
N GLN A 90 -12.09 -15.27 -16.30
CA GLN A 90 -12.48 -16.58 -16.81
C GLN A 90 -13.70 -17.16 -16.05
N TYR A 91 -13.72 -17.04 -14.73
CA TYR A 91 -14.84 -17.45 -13.90
C TYR A 91 -16.14 -16.72 -14.28
N SER A 92 -16.05 -15.40 -14.48
CA SER A 92 -17.20 -14.58 -14.86
C SER A 92 -17.70 -14.90 -16.27
N ALA A 93 -16.80 -15.09 -17.23
CA ALA A 93 -17.13 -15.46 -18.60
C ALA A 93 -17.81 -16.83 -18.66
N ASN A 94 -17.32 -17.80 -17.88
CA ASN A 94 -17.88 -19.15 -17.82
C ASN A 94 -19.24 -19.22 -17.10
N ARG A 95 -19.62 -18.20 -16.33
CA ARG A 95 -20.93 -18.09 -15.67
C ARG A 95 -22.02 -17.50 -16.57
N CYS A 96 -21.63 -16.91 -17.70
CA CYS A 96 -22.55 -16.38 -18.71
C CYS A 96 -22.80 -17.37 -19.87
N ALA A 97 -22.34 -18.63 -19.75
CA ALA A 97 -22.52 -19.70 -20.72
C ALA A 97 -23.58 -20.72 -20.27
#